data_AF-A0A7Y4T2I1-F1
#
_entry.id   AF-A0A7Y4T2I1-F1
#
_cell.length_a   1.000
_cell.length_b   1.000
_cell.length_c   1.000
_cell.angle_alpha   90.00
_cell.angle_beta   90.00
_cell.angle_gamma   90.00
#
_symmetry.space_group_name_H-M   'P 1'
#
loop_
_entity.id
_entity.type
_entity.pdbx_description
1 polymer ?
#
loop_
_entity_poly.entity_id
_entity_poly.type
_entity_poly.pdbx_seq_one_letter_code
_entity_poly.pdbx_strand_id
1 'polypeptide(L)'
;MYKFLFAPGVLFLLISCESGVKNPKKEFTGKEIFKNNCVLCHGIKGDLMTNGAKDLRLSEMKIEERILIITKGRNVMTGFEDKLGSEEIRKVAEYTMTLKEQ
;
A
#
# COMPACT_ATOMS: atom_id res chain seq x y z
N MET A 1 -30.31 52.23 -32.90
CA MET A 1 -29.23 53.22 -33.04
C MET A 1 -28.48 53.22 -31.70
N TYR A 2 -27.49 52.35 -31.49
CA TYR A 2 -26.10 52.60 -31.83
C TYR A 2 -25.45 51.33 -32.38
N LYS A 3 -24.80 51.49 -33.53
CA LYS A 3 -23.82 50.57 -34.11
C LYS A 3 -22.56 50.61 -33.25
N PHE A 4 -22.04 49.45 -32.84
CA PHE A 4 -20.61 49.26 -32.66
C PHE A 4 -20.21 47.97 -33.39
N LEU A 5 -19.72 48.19 -34.61
CA LEU A 5 -18.83 47.31 -35.36
C LEU A 5 -17.44 47.37 -34.69
N PHE A 6 -16.77 46.21 -34.56
CA PHE A 6 -15.33 45.88 -34.71
C PHE A 6 -14.94 44.80 -33.67
N ALA A 7 -14.92 43.51 -34.05
CA ALA A 7 -13.80 42.76 -34.66
C ALA A 7 -12.89 42.10 -33.58
N PRO A 8 -12.15 41.04 -33.89
CA PRO A 8 -12.34 39.72 -33.29
C PRO A 8 -11.14 39.28 -32.46
N GLY A 9 -11.33 38.20 -31.71
CA GLY A 9 -10.21 37.38 -31.27
C GLY A 9 -9.68 37.76 -29.91
N VAL A 10 -10.17 37.04 -28.90
CA VAL A 10 -9.26 36.29 -28.04
C VAL A 10 -9.95 34.96 -27.78
N LEU A 11 -9.77 34.02 -28.71
CA LEU A 11 -9.87 32.59 -28.40
C LEU A 11 -8.69 32.29 -27.46
N PHE A 12 -8.84 32.64 -26.19
CA PHE A 12 -7.91 32.28 -25.13
C PHE A 12 -8.14 30.79 -24.88
N LEU A 13 -7.52 29.97 -25.74
CA LEU A 13 -7.15 28.59 -25.46
C LEU A 13 -6.17 28.60 -24.29
N LEU A 14 -6.68 28.87 -23.09
CA LEU A 14 -6.03 28.38 -21.88
C LEU A 14 -6.39 26.91 -21.77
N ILE A 15 -5.62 26.12 -22.51
CA ILE A 15 -5.33 24.74 -22.16
C ILE A 15 -4.72 24.82 -20.76
N SER A 16 -5.58 24.81 -19.74
CA SER A 16 -5.20 24.45 -18.39
C SER A 16 -4.76 23.00 -18.47
N CYS A 17 -3.46 22.82 -18.70
CA CYS A 17 -2.80 21.57 -18.46
C CYS A 17 -2.87 21.37 -16.94
N GLU A 18 -3.95 20.75 -16.47
CA GLU A 18 -4.05 20.26 -15.10
C GLU A 18 -3.07 19.10 -14.96
N SER A 19 -1.81 19.48 -14.77
CA SER A 19 -0.78 18.58 -14.29
C SER A 19 -1.18 18.28 -12.86
N GLY A 20 -1.99 17.24 -12.67
CA GLY A 20 -2.40 16.75 -11.37
C GLY A 20 -1.14 16.54 -10.53
N VAL A 21 -0.88 17.49 -9.63
CA VAL A 21 0.20 17.43 -8.65
C VAL A 21 -0.18 16.27 -7.74
N LYS A 22 0.36 15.08 -8.05
CA LYS A 22 0.28 13.92 -7.19
C LYS A 22 1.00 14.30 -5.90
N ASN A 23 0.23 14.73 -4.89
CA ASN A 23 0.77 14.93 -3.55
C ASN A 23 1.52 13.64 -3.16
N PRO A 24 2.81 13.73 -2.78
CA PRO A 24 3.56 12.54 -2.40
C PRO A 24 2.87 11.94 -1.17
N LYS A 25 2.18 10.81 -1.37
CA LYS A 25 1.66 10.03 -0.25
C LYS A 25 2.86 9.62 0.60
N LYS A 26 2.72 9.71 1.93
CA LYS A 26 3.75 9.24 2.86
C LYS A 26 3.93 7.73 2.64
N GLU A 27 5.06 7.35 2.08
CA GLU A 27 5.42 5.98 1.80
C GLU A 27 6.00 5.32 3.05
N PHE A 28 5.33 4.29 3.58
CA PHE A 28 5.86 3.48 4.69
C PHE A 28 6.74 2.35 4.19
N THR A 29 7.75 1.99 4.97
CA THR A 29 8.57 0.78 4.75
C THR A 29 7.81 -0.47 5.17
N GLY A 30 8.18 -1.63 4.61
CA GLY A 30 7.59 -2.92 5.00
C GLY A 30 7.72 -3.23 6.50
N LYS A 31 8.83 -2.82 7.12
CA LYS A 31 9.07 -2.95 8.56
C LYS A 31 8.11 -2.10 9.39
N GLU A 32 7.84 -0.86 8.99
CA GLU A 32 6.89 0.02 9.68
C GLU A 32 5.47 -0.51 9.55
N ILE A 33 5.09 -0.96 8.35
CA ILE A 33 3.78 -1.58 8.10
C ILE A 33 3.61 -2.82 8.98
N PHE A 34 4.63 -3.69 9.03
CA PHE A 34 4.62 -4.89 9.87
C PHE A 34 4.44 -4.54 11.35
N LYS A 35 5.23 -3.57 11.86
CA LYS A 35 5.16 -3.10 13.24
C LYS A 35 3.77 -2.58 13.61
N ASN A 36 3.11 -1.88 12.69
CA ASN A 36 1.82 -1.24 12.96
C ASN A 36 0.63 -2.19 12.82
N ASN A 37 0.75 -3.28 12.05
CA ASN A 37 -0.40 -4.09 11.65
C ASN A 37 -0.29 -5.58 11.99
N CYS A 38 0.92 -6.13 12.14
CA CYS A 38 1.12 -7.59 12.15
C CYS A 38 1.60 -8.12 13.50
N VAL A 39 2.32 -7.30 14.28
CA VAL A 39 3.02 -7.76 15.49
C VAL A 39 2.10 -8.22 16.62
N LEU A 40 0.82 -7.83 16.61
CA LEU A 40 -0.13 -8.29 17.62
C LEU A 40 -0.27 -9.82 17.62
N CYS A 41 -0.16 -10.44 16.44
CA CYS A 41 -0.28 -11.89 16.30
C CYS A 41 1.07 -12.56 15.96
N HIS A 42 1.92 -11.88 15.21
CA HIS A 42 3.20 -12.44 14.73
C HIS A 42 4.40 -11.99 15.56
N GLY A 43 4.27 -10.99 16.44
CA GLY A 43 5.39 -10.46 17.22
C GLY A 43 6.38 -9.67 16.40
N ILE A 44 7.30 -8.97 17.06
CA ILE A 44 8.32 -8.13 16.39
C ILE A 44 9.28 -8.98 15.55
N LYS A 45 9.61 -10.20 16.01
CA LYS A 45 10.52 -11.12 15.30
C LYS A 45 9.80 -12.09 14.36
N GLY A 46 8.47 -12.12 14.35
CA GLY A 46 7.69 -13.08 13.55
C GLY A 46 7.40 -14.42 14.27
N ASP A 47 7.70 -14.52 15.56
CA ASP A 47 7.71 -15.75 16.37
C ASP A 47 6.64 -15.80 17.48
N LEU A 48 5.72 -14.82 17.55
CA LEU A 48 4.74 -14.76 18.66
C LEU A 48 3.70 -15.89 18.61
N MET A 49 3.31 -16.31 17.41
CA MET A 49 2.44 -17.48 17.17
C MET A 49 1.10 -17.48 17.93
N THR A 50 0.55 -16.32 18.31
CA THR A 50 -0.72 -16.24 19.03
C THR A 50 -1.91 -16.44 18.09
N ASN A 51 -3.05 -16.90 18.62
CA ASN A 51 -4.28 -17.16 17.86
C ASN A 51 -4.07 -18.10 16.65
N GLY A 52 -3.11 -19.03 16.73
CA GLY A 52 -2.83 -19.96 15.63
C GLY A 52 -1.99 -19.37 14.50
N ALA A 53 -1.46 -18.16 14.66
CA ALA A 53 -0.41 -17.64 13.80
C ALA A 53 0.79 -18.60 13.76
N LYS A 54 1.42 -18.72 12.59
CA LYS A 54 2.62 -19.54 12.41
C LYS A 54 3.87 -18.69 12.64
N ASP A 55 4.98 -19.36 12.96
CA ASP A 55 6.29 -18.74 12.97
C ASP A 55 6.66 -18.33 11.55
N LEU A 56 6.75 -17.03 11.30
CA LEU A 56 7.03 -16.49 9.97
C LEU A 56 8.48 -16.74 9.54
N ARG A 57 9.39 -16.96 10.49
CA ARG A 57 10.82 -17.19 10.24
C ARG A 57 11.09 -18.52 9.55
N LEU A 58 10.17 -19.48 9.73
CA LEU A 58 10.23 -20.84 9.16
C LEU A 58 9.46 -20.96 7.84
N SER A 59 8.83 -19.88 7.37
CA SER A 59 7.97 -19.95 6.19
C SER A 59 8.77 -20.00 4.89
N GLU A 60 8.54 -21.03 4.08
CA GLU A 60 9.09 -21.18 2.72
C GLU A 60 8.17 -20.60 1.63
N MET A 61 7.08 -19.92 2.03
CA MET A 61 6.09 -19.39 1.09
C MET A 61 6.71 -18.36 0.13
N LYS A 62 6.29 -18.43 -1.13
CA LYS A 62 6.69 -17.47 -2.17
C LYS A 62 6.05 -16.11 -1.95
N ILE A 63 6.63 -15.09 -2.56
CA ILE A 63 6.18 -13.70 -2.39
C ILE A 63 4.72 -13.53 -2.84
N GLU A 64 4.29 -14.18 -3.92
CA GLU A 64 2.93 -14.10 -4.45
C GLU A 64 1.90 -14.69 -3.46
N GLU A 65 2.25 -15.80 -2.81
CA GLU A 65 1.38 -16.43 -1.81
C GLU A 65 1.26 -15.57 -0.55
N ARG A 66 2.35 -14.94 -0.13
CA ARG A 66 2.36 -13.98 0.98
C ARG A 66 1.49 -12.77 0.66
N ILE A 67 1.66 -12.19 -0.53
CA ILE A 67 0.84 -11.08 -1.01
C ILE A 67 -0.64 -11.47 -1.00
N LEU A 68 -1.00 -12.65 -1.50
CA LEU A 68 -2.38 -13.12 -1.53
C LEU A 68 -2.97 -13.23 -0.12
N ILE A 69 -2.24 -13.85 0.82
CA ILE A 69 -2.70 -13.99 2.21
C ILE A 69 -2.80 -12.64 2.91
N ILE A 70 -1.85 -11.73 2.72
CA ILE A 70 -1.91 -10.40 3.35
C ILE A 70 -3.07 -9.59 2.75
N THR A 71 -3.33 -9.73 1.45
CA THR A 71 -4.46 -9.07 0.77
C THR A 71 -5.80 -9.60 1.29
N LYS A 72 -6.00 -10.92 1.23
CA LYS A 72 -7.32 -11.56 1.44
C LYS A 72 -7.55 -12.14 2.83
N GLY A 73 -6.51 -12.22 3.64
CA GLY A 73 -6.54 -12.93 4.91
C GLY A 73 -6.42 -14.45 4.74
N ARG A 74 -6.29 -15.16 5.86
CA ARG A 74 -6.32 -16.62 5.93
C ARG A 74 -6.68 -17.06 7.34
N ASN A 75 -7.67 -17.95 7.46
CA ASN A 75 -8.18 -18.40 8.76
C ASN A 75 -8.60 -17.20 9.62
N VAL A 76 -7.96 -17.00 10.77
CA VAL A 76 -8.22 -15.88 11.68
C VAL A 76 -7.47 -14.59 11.31
N MET A 77 -6.51 -14.66 10.37
CA MET A 77 -5.80 -13.48 9.90
C MET A 77 -6.71 -12.70 8.97
N THR A 78 -7.05 -11.47 9.36
CA THR A 78 -7.84 -10.55 8.53
C THR A 78 -7.09 -10.17 7.25
N GLY A 79 -7.84 -9.86 6.19
CA GLY A 79 -7.30 -9.27 4.97
C GLY A 79 -7.02 -7.78 5.14
N PHE A 80 -5.99 -7.28 4.47
CA PHE A 80 -5.56 -5.89 4.58
C PHE A 80 -5.88 -5.04 3.34
N GLU A 81 -6.61 -5.57 2.36
CA GLU A 81 -6.92 -4.86 1.12
C GLU A 81 -7.74 -3.57 1.28
N ASP A 82 -8.55 -3.48 2.34
CA ASP A 82 -9.31 -2.27 2.66
C ASP A 82 -8.47 -1.22 3.42
N LYS A 83 -7.26 -1.57 3.87
CA LYS A 83 -6.40 -0.74 4.73
C LYS A 83 -5.07 -0.36 4.08
N LEU A 84 -4.50 -1.24 3.28
CA LEU A 84 -3.18 -1.09 2.66
C LEU A 84 -3.30 -1.09 1.14
N GLY A 85 -2.54 -0.20 0.49
CA GLY A 85 -2.37 -0.24 -0.96
C GLY A 85 -1.58 -1.47 -1.41
N SER A 86 -1.68 -1.81 -2.70
CA SER A 86 -0.97 -2.97 -3.28
C SER A 86 0.55 -2.91 -3.08
N GLU A 87 1.13 -1.72 -3.18
CA GLU A 87 2.56 -1.49 -2.95
C GLU A 87 2.95 -1.69 -1.47
N GLU A 88 2.11 -1.24 -0.54
CA GLU A 88 2.32 -1.45 0.90
C GLU A 88 2.23 -2.93 1.27
N ILE A 89 1.26 -3.65 0.69
CA ILE A 89 1.11 -5.11 0.83
C ILE A 89 2.37 -5.83 0.32
N ARG A 90 2.88 -5.44 -0.84
CA ARG A 90 4.12 -6.00 -1.39
C ARG A 90 5.30 -5.76 -0.45
N LYS A 91 5.50 -4.51 0.00
CA LYS A 91 6.59 -4.14 0.91
C LYS A 91 6.56 -4.94 2.22
N VAL A 92 5.38 -5.09 2.83
CA VAL A 92 5.27 -5.89 4.08
C VAL A 92 5.47 -7.38 3.82
N ALA A 93 4.98 -7.91 2.69
CA ALA A 93 5.22 -9.29 2.29
C ALA A 93 6.73 -9.56 2.12
N GLU A 94 7.46 -8.70 1.42
CA GLU A 94 8.91 -8.78 1.26
C GLU A 94 9.63 -8.70 2.61
N TYR A 95 9.21 -7.79 3.51
CA TYR A 95 9.76 -7.71 4.86
C TYR A 95 9.62 -9.02 5.63
N THR A 96 8.47 -9.72 5.53
CA THR A 96 8.29 -11.01 6.21
C THR A 96 9.24 -12.11 5.73
N MET A 97 9.80 -12.02 4.52
CA MET A 97 10.80 -12.97 4.00
C MET A 97 12.19 -12.76 4.58
N THR A 98 12.44 -11.56 5.13
CA THR A 98 13.72 -11.23 5.78
C THR A 98 13.81 -11.74 7.22
N LEU A 99 12.68 -12.17 7.81
CA LEU A 99 12.64 -12.73 9.15
C LEU A 99 13.28 -14.12 9.14
N LYS A 100 14.19 -14.36 10.09
CA LYS A 100 14.95 -15.61 10.23
C LYS A 100 15.04 -16.00 11.70
N GLU A 101 15.15 -17.30 11.95
CA GLU A 101 15.52 -17.83 13.27
C GLU A 101 16.90 -17.26 13.66
N GLN A 102 17.07 -16.92 14.94
CA GLN A 102 18.33 -16.37 15.46
C GLN A 102 19.24 -17.51 15.89
#